data_AF-A0A1F8E3Q6-F1
#
_entry.id   AF-A0A1F8E3Q6-F1
#
_cell.length_a   1.000
_cell.length_b   1.000
_cell.length_c   1.000
_cell.angle_alpha   90.00
_cell.angle_beta   90.00
_cell.angle_gamma   90.00
#
_symmetry.space_group_name_H-M   'P 1'
#
loop_
_entity.id
_entity.type
_entity.pdbx_description
1 polymer ?
#
loop_
_entity_poly.entity_id
_entity_poly.type
_entity_poly.pdbx_seq_one_letter_code
_entity_poly.pdbx_strand_id
1 'polypeptide(L)'
;MDKLKSFGGFLIGIAMMTVLVFLVFVFINGLGFVAEKLIPTLIKITTIGTLICILSLPLAFFKKTRIITATTLFISSYVFGLTVWMVGFLVTYSLWGGFGVFIGLMMGGVGVVPLGIIAAVFNGAWAMAGNLLYGIAITFGARIFGMYLGEKS
;
A
#
# COMPACT_ATOMS: atom_id res chain seq x y z
N MET A 1 -15.43 -3.57 25.19
CA MET A 1 -14.63 -4.55 24.41
C MET A 1 -15.29 -4.92 23.09
N ASP A 2 -16.62 -4.94 23.00
CA ASP A 2 -17.36 -5.40 21.80
C ASP A 2 -17.22 -4.50 20.57
N LYS A 3 -17.14 -3.18 20.77
CA LYS A 3 -16.89 -2.22 19.66
C LYS A 3 -15.53 -2.42 18.99
N LEU A 4 -14.50 -2.83 19.73
CA LEU A 4 -13.14 -3.06 19.20
C LEU A 4 -13.06 -4.37 18.39
N LYS A 5 -13.76 -5.42 18.85
CA LYS A 5 -13.89 -6.68 18.10
C LYS A 5 -14.72 -6.52 16.82
N SER A 6 -15.79 -5.73 16.88
CA SER A 6 -16.63 -5.38 15.72
C SER A 6 -15.85 -4.57 14.68
N PHE A 7 -15.07 -3.57 15.11
CA PHE A 7 -14.25 -2.76 14.21
C PHE A 7 -13.08 -3.56 13.59
N GLY A 8 -12.45 -4.45 14.37
CA GLY A 8 -11.44 -5.38 13.88
C GLY A 8 -11.99 -6.36 12.85
N GLY A 9 -13.16 -6.95 13.10
CA GLY A 9 -13.84 -7.84 12.16
C GLY A 9 -14.23 -7.13 10.85
N PHE A 10 -14.68 -5.88 10.94
CA PHE A 10 -15.01 -5.06 9.77
C PHE A 10 -13.79 -4.75 8.90
N LEU A 11 -12.65 -4.39 9.51
CA LEU A 11 -11.40 -4.14 8.79
C LEU A 11 -10.83 -5.41 8.14
N ILE A 12 -10.90 -6.55 8.83
CA ILE A 12 -10.51 -7.85 8.27
C ILE A 12 -11.42 -8.23 7.09
N GLY A 13 -12.72 -7.94 7.20
CA GLY A 13 -13.68 -8.15 6.11
C GLY A 13 -13.36 -7.31 4.86
N ILE A 14 -13.06 -6.01 5.02
CA ILE A 14 -12.65 -5.15 3.90
C ILE A 14 -11.35 -5.64 3.26
N ALA A 15 -10.37 -6.05 4.07
CA ALA A 15 -9.11 -6.59 3.56
C ALA A 15 -9.33 -7.89 2.76
N MET A 16 -10.14 -8.82 3.27
CA MET A 16 -10.51 -10.05 2.55
C MET A 16 -11.26 -9.77 1.26
N MET A 17 -12.24 -8.85 1.26
CA MET A 17 -12.95 -8.46 0.05
C MET A 17 -12.02 -7.84 -0.99
N THR A 18 -11.08 -7.00 -0.56
CA THR A 18 -10.09 -6.37 -1.46
C THR A 18 -9.21 -7.43 -2.12
N VAL A 19 -8.74 -8.41 -1.35
CA VAL A 19 -7.96 -9.55 -1.86
C VAL A 19 -8.77 -10.39 -2.85
N LEU A 20 -10.01 -10.72 -2.52
CA LEU A 20 -10.90 -11.51 -3.39
C LEU A 20 -11.19 -10.80 -4.70
N VAL A 21 -11.54 -9.51 -4.65
CA VAL A 21 -11.80 -8.70 -5.86
C VAL A 21 -10.54 -8.61 -6.71
N PHE A 22 -9.37 -8.43 -6.10
CA PHE A 22 -8.11 -8.40 -6.84
C PHE A 22 -7.80 -9.74 -7.50
N LEU A 23 -7.95 -10.86 -6.79
CA LEU A 23 -7.76 -12.20 -7.36
C LEU A 23 -8.70 -12.43 -8.54
N VAL A 24 -10.00 -12.15 -8.38
CA VAL A 24 -10.98 -12.26 -9.47
C VAL A 24 -10.58 -11.37 -10.66
N PHE A 25 -10.13 -10.14 -10.40
CA PHE A 25 -9.66 -9.22 -11.44
C PHE A 25 -8.45 -9.76 -12.21
N VAL A 26 -7.47 -10.34 -11.51
CA VAL A 26 -6.28 -10.98 -12.10
C VAL A 26 -6.68 -12.20 -12.94
N PHE A 27 -7.63 -13.00 -12.47
CA PHE A 27 -8.15 -14.15 -13.23
C PHE A 27 -8.92 -13.74 -14.49
N ILE A 28 -9.63 -12.60 -14.48
CA ILE A 28 -10.41 -12.11 -15.63
C ILE A 28 -9.53 -11.38 -16.66
N ASN A 29 -8.66 -10.47 -16.21
CA ASN A 29 -7.89 -9.59 -17.11
C ASN A 29 -6.48 -10.13 -17.41
N GLY A 30 -6.04 -11.14 -16.67
CA GLY A 30 -4.69 -11.70 -16.76
C GLY A 30 -3.63 -10.85 -16.06
N LEU A 31 -2.53 -11.51 -15.69
CA LEU A 31 -1.37 -10.88 -15.07
C LEU A 31 -0.69 -9.84 -15.98
N GLY A 32 -0.71 -10.05 -17.30
CA GLY A 32 -0.14 -9.12 -18.27
C GLY A 32 -0.79 -7.74 -18.20
N PHE A 33 -2.13 -7.66 -18.14
CA PHE A 33 -2.84 -6.39 -17.99
C PHE A 33 -2.46 -5.66 -16.70
N VAL A 34 -2.34 -6.40 -15.59
CA VAL A 34 -1.97 -5.82 -14.29
C VAL A 34 -0.56 -5.23 -14.34
N ALA A 35 0.39 -5.97 -14.92
CA ALA A 35 1.77 -5.53 -15.03
C ALA A 35 1.97 -4.37 -16.02
N GLU A 36 1.29 -4.39 -17.17
CA GLU A 36 1.52 -3.42 -18.25
C GLU A 36 0.69 -2.14 -18.10
N LYS A 37 -0.50 -2.22 -17.51
CA LYS A 37 -1.44 -1.09 -17.47
C LYS A 37 -1.74 -0.62 -16.06
N LEU A 38 -2.09 -1.52 -15.16
CA LEU A 38 -2.55 -1.14 -13.83
C LEU A 38 -1.40 -0.63 -12.95
N ILE A 39 -0.29 -1.38 -12.85
CA ILE A 39 0.85 -1.00 -12.02
C ILE A 39 1.50 0.32 -12.48
N PRO A 40 1.80 0.54 -13.78
CA PRO A 40 2.35 1.82 -14.23
C PRO A 40 1.42 3.01 -13.96
N THR A 41 0.11 2.80 -14.08
CA THR A 41 -0.89 3.84 -13.75
C THR A 41 -0.90 4.14 -12.25
N LEU A 42 -0.91 3.12 -11.39
CA LEU A 42 -0.83 3.29 -9.95
C LEU A 42 0.45 3.97 -9.50
N ILE A 43 1.59 3.63 -10.11
CA ILE A 43 2.88 4.30 -9.86
C ILE A 43 2.76 5.79 -10.21
N LYS A 44 2.21 6.15 -11.37
CA LYS A 44 2.00 7.57 -11.73
C LYS A 44 1.13 8.31 -10.72
N ILE A 45 0.02 7.72 -10.29
CA ILE A 45 -0.88 8.31 -9.28
C ILE A 45 -0.13 8.46 -7.95
N THR A 46 0.66 7.46 -7.55
CA THR A 46 1.48 7.47 -6.33
C THR A 46 2.54 8.56 -6.37
N THR A 47 3.21 8.75 -7.51
CA THR A 47 4.18 9.82 -7.71
C THR A 47 3.53 11.19 -7.59
N ILE A 48 2.37 11.40 -8.24
CA ILE A 48 1.60 12.64 -8.11
C ILE A 48 1.18 12.87 -6.66
N GLY A 49 0.64 11.84 -6.00
CA GLY A 49 0.26 11.92 -4.59
C GLY A 49 1.43 12.25 -3.67
N THR A 50 2.62 11.71 -3.95
CA THR A 50 3.85 12.03 -3.21
C THR A 50 4.23 13.49 -3.38
N LEU A 51 4.15 14.03 -4.60
CA LEU A 51 4.40 15.44 -4.87
C LEU A 51 3.40 16.34 -4.13
N ILE A 52 2.11 16.00 -4.16
CA ILE A 52 1.07 16.75 -3.42
C ILE A 52 1.36 16.73 -1.92
N CYS A 53 1.75 15.57 -1.36
CA CYS A 53 2.14 15.46 0.04
C CYS A 53 3.30 16.40 0.37
N ILE A 54 4.39 16.36 -0.41
CA ILE A 54 5.58 17.20 -0.22
C ILE A 54 5.20 18.69 -0.28
N LEU A 55 4.40 19.10 -1.27
CA LEU A 55 3.95 20.48 -1.44
C LEU A 55 3.02 20.94 -0.31
N SER A 56 2.30 20.02 0.33
CA SER A 56 1.45 20.33 1.48
C SER A 56 2.22 20.40 2.81
N LEU A 57 3.45 19.86 2.92
CA LEU A 57 4.23 19.85 4.16
C LEU A 57 4.52 21.26 4.71
N PRO A 58 4.91 22.27 3.91
CA PRO A 58 5.07 23.64 4.40
C PRO A 58 3.80 24.23 5.02
N LEU A 59 2.61 23.78 4.59
CA LEU A 59 1.34 24.24 5.15
C LEU A 59 1.07 23.70 6.57
N ALA A 60 1.80 22.67 7.01
CA ALA A 60 1.66 22.11 8.36
C ALA A 60 2.16 23.06 9.47
N PHE A 61 3.04 24.01 9.13
CA PHE A 61 3.56 25.01 10.06
C PHE A 61 2.47 25.99 10.52
N PHE A 62 1.52 26.35 9.64
CA PHE A 62 0.44 27.26 9.98
C PHE A 62 -0.75 26.49 10.55
N LYS A 63 -1.18 26.85 11.77
CA LYS A 63 -2.29 26.17 12.49
C LYS A 63 -3.56 26.06 11.63
N LYS A 64 -3.93 27.11 10.89
CA LYS A 64 -5.17 27.14 10.08
C LYS A 64 -5.14 26.19 8.87
N THR A 65 -3.98 25.92 8.28
CA THR A 65 -3.85 25.07 7.08
C THR A 65 -3.35 23.66 7.38
N ARG A 66 -2.99 23.38 8.64
CA ARG A 66 -2.51 22.07 9.08
C ARG A 66 -3.49 20.93 8.79
N ILE A 67 -4.80 21.18 8.90
CA ILE A 67 -5.82 20.18 8.60
C ILE A 67 -5.82 19.74 7.13
N ILE A 68 -5.43 20.64 6.21
CA ILE A 68 -5.30 20.32 4.78
C ILE A 68 -4.15 19.32 4.60
N THR A 69 -2.97 19.62 5.15
CA THR A 69 -1.82 18.70 5.12
C THR A 69 -2.12 17.36 5.77
N ALA A 70 -2.79 17.36 6.92
CA ALA A 70 -3.19 16.15 7.63
C ALA A 70 -4.08 15.25 6.76
N THR A 71 -5.10 15.84 6.14
CA THR A 71 -6.05 15.13 5.27
C THR A 71 -5.37 14.61 4.01
N THR A 72 -4.54 15.44 3.36
CA THR A 72 -3.77 15.05 2.17
C THR A 72 -2.89 13.84 2.45
N LEU A 73 -2.06 13.90 3.51
CA LEU A 73 -1.18 12.79 3.89
C LEU A 73 -1.97 11.51 4.20
N PHE A 74 -3.07 11.64 4.92
CA PHE A 74 -3.90 10.49 5.30
C PHE A 74 -4.54 9.82 4.08
N ILE A 75 -5.16 10.59 3.17
CA ILE A 75 -5.77 10.06 1.95
C ILE A 75 -4.72 9.44 1.03
N SER A 76 -3.60 10.13 0.79
CA SER A 76 -2.51 9.62 -0.04
C SER A 76 -1.91 8.32 0.50
N SER A 77 -1.91 8.11 1.82
CA SER A 77 -1.43 6.86 2.43
C SER A 77 -2.17 5.60 1.93
N TYR A 78 -3.46 5.71 1.59
CA TYR A 78 -4.22 4.56 1.07
C TYR A 78 -3.80 4.20 -0.35
N VAL A 79 -3.54 5.21 -1.19
CA VAL A 79 -3.04 5.02 -2.55
C VAL A 79 -1.64 4.41 -2.50
N PHE A 80 -0.77 4.90 -1.61
CA PHE A 80 0.57 4.36 -1.43
C PHE A 80 0.52 2.89 -0.99
N GLY A 81 -0.30 2.59 0.01
CA GLY A 81 -0.48 1.22 0.50
C GLY A 81 -0.98 0.27 -0.58
N LEU A 82 -1.95 0.69 -1.39
CA LEU A 82 -2.44 -0.10 -2.51
C LEU A 82 -1.35 -0.37 -3.55
N THR A 83 -0.60 0.66 -3.94
CA THR A 83 0.50 0.51 -4.91
C THR A 83 1.57 -0.44 -4.40
N VAL A 84 1.98 -0.31 -3.14
CA VAL A 84 2.99 -1.19 -2.52
C VAL A 84 2.49 -2.62 -2.43
N TRP A 85 1.22 -2.81 -2.10
CA TRP A 85 0.60 -4.12 -2.08
C TRP A 85 0.59 -4.79 -3.45
N MET A 86 0.20 -4.05 -4.49
CA MET A 86 0.20 -4.50 -5.89
C MET A 86 1.60 -4.85 -6.39
N VAL A 87 2.59 -4.00 -6.09
CA VAL A 87 3.99 -4.26 -6.45
C VAL A 87 4.53 -5.44 -5.66
N GLY A 88 4.20 -5.59 -4.38
CA GLY A 88 4.60 -6.73 -3.55
C GLY A 88 4.03 -8.04 -4.08
N PHE A 89 2.77 -8.05 -4.51
CA PHE A 89 2.16 -9.17 -5.20
C PHE A 89 2.92 -9.52 -6.48
N LEU A 90 3.19 -8.53 -7.35
CA LEU A 90 3.91 -8.77 -8.60
C LEU A 90 5.32 -9.33 -8.35
N VAL A 91 6.07 -8.73 -7.43
CA VAL A 91 7.43 -9.19 -7.07
C VAL A 91 7.39 -10.62 -6.53
N THR A 92 6.46 -10.93 -5.64
CA THR A 92 6.29 -12.29 -5.10
C THR A 92 5.97 -13.28 -6.23
N TYR A 93 5.05 -12.93 -7.11
CA TYR A 93 4.67 -13.77 -8.24
C TYR A 93 5.82 -13.98 -9.22
N SER A 94 6.55 -12.92 -9.56
CA SER A 94 7.65 -12.98 -10.53
C SER A 94 8.84 -13.79 -10.01
N LEU A 95 9.11 -13.78 -8.71
CA LEU A 95 10.26 -14.47 -8.13
C LEU A 95 9.94 -15.86 -7.58
N TRP A 96 8.80 -16.03 -6.90
CA TRP A 96 8.40 -17.25 -6.22
C TRP A 96 7.12 -17.89 -6.78
N GLY A 97 6.55 -17.33 -7.87
CA GLY A 97 5.39 -17.87 -8.55
C GLY A 97 4.08 -17.74 -7.78
N GLY A 98 3.05 -18.42 -8.30
CA GLY A 98 1.72 -18.44 -7.68
C GLY A 98 1.70 -19.06 -6.28
N PHE A 99 2.62 -19.99 -5.99
CA PHE A 99 2.72 -20.59 -4.66
C PHE A 99 3.19 -19.58 -3.60
N GLY A 100 4.18 -18.74 -3.93
CA GLY A 100 4.60 -17.63 -3.06
C GLY A 100 3.42 -16.69 -2.80
N VAL A 101 2.72 -16.25 -3.85
CA VAL A 101 1.53 -15.40 -3.70
C VAL A 101 0.47 -16.02 -2.79
N PHE A 102 0.17 -17.31 -2.99
CA PHE A 102 -0.80 -18.04 -2.17
C PHE A 102 -0.45 -17.97 -0.68
N ILE A 103 0.80 -18.25 -0.31
CA ILE A 103 1.27 -18.13 1.07
C ILE A 103 1.10 -16.70 1.57
N GLY A 104 1.52 -15.70 0.79
CA GLY A 104 1.43 -14.30 1.18
C GLY A 104 -0.02 -13.84 1.42
N LEU A 105 -0.98 -14.36 0.65
CA LEU A 105 -2.40 -14.05 0.84
C LEU A 105 -3.00 -14.76 2.05
N MET A 106 -2.58 -15.99 2.35
CA MET A 106 -3.02 -16.73 3.54
C MET A 106 -2.56 -16.07 4.86
N MET A 107 -1.52 -15.23 4.82
CA MET A 107 -1.06 -14.41 5.95
C MET A 107 -1.94 -13.15 6.18
N GLY A 108 -3.24 -13.23 5.89
CA GLY A 108 -4.20 -12.13 6.12
C GLY A 108 -4.22 -11.08 5.02
N GLY A 109 -3.90 -11.44 3.77
CA GLY A 109 -3.94 -10.55 2.61
C GLY A 109 -2.78 -9.57 2.50
N VAL A 110 -2.28 -9.05 3.62
CA VAL A 110 -1.15 -8.10 3.67
C VAL A 110 0.22 -8.77 3.51
N GLY A 111 0.29 -10.09 3.70
CA GLY A 111 1.54 -10.85 3.72
C GLY A 111 2.28 -10.94 2.38
N VAL A 112 1.65 -10.61 1.26
CA VAL A 112 2.32 -10.57 -0.05
C VAL A 112 3.41 -9.51 -0.12
N VAL A 113 3.33 -8.43 0.67
CA VAL A 113 4.38 -7.41 0.70
C VAL A 113 5.65 -7.90 1.42
N PRO A 114 5.59 -8.36 2.68
CA PRO A 114 6.77 -8.90 3.35
C PRO A 114 7.33 -10.13 2.63
N LEU A 115 6.46 -10.97 2.06
CA LEU A 115 6.93 -12.12 1.27
C LEU A 115 7.63 -11.68 -0.01
N GLY A 116 7.15 -10.62 -0.68
CA GLY A 116 7.83 -10.03 -1.83
C GLY A 116 9.20 -9.44 -1.49
N ILE A 117 9.35 -8.82 -0.31
CA ILE A 117 10.65 -8.36 0.19
C ILE A 117 11.58 -9.54 0.41
N ILE A 118 11.11 -10.59 1.10
CA ILE A 118 11.90 -11.80 1.37
C ILE A 118 12.32 -12.46 0.05
N ALA A 119 11.39 -12.63 -0.89
CA ALA A 119 11.67 -13.18 -2.21
C ALA A 119 12.71 -12.35 -2.96
N ALA A 120 12.59 -11.03 -2.93
CA ALA A 120 13.55 -10.12 -3.57
C ALA A 120 14.95 -10.24 -2.96
N VAL A 121 15.06 -10.32 -1.63
CA VAL A 121 16.36 -10.50 -0.94
C VAL A 121 17.00 -11.84 -1.30
N PHE A 122 16.25 -12.95 -1.27
CA PHE A 122 16.79 -14.28 -1.59
C PHE A 122 17.18 -14.44 -3.06
N ASN A 123 16.59 -13.64 -3.97
CA ASN A 123 16.96 -13.62 -5.39
C ASN A 123 17.99 -12.53 -5.73
N GLY A 124 18.55 -11.81 -4.74
CA GLY A 124 19.52 -10.73 -4.96
C GLY A 124 18.95 -9.46 -5.62
N ALA A 125 17.62 -9.34 -5.69
CA ALA A 125 16.91 -8.20 -6.27
C ALA A 125 16.78 -7.03 -5.28
N TRP A 126 17.91 -6.49 -4.83
CA TRP A 126 17.98 -5.45 -3.79
C TRP A 126 17.19 -4.18 -4.11
N ALA A 127 17.13 -3.78 -5.38
CA ALA A 127 16.34 -2.63 -5.81
C ALA A 127 14.83 -2.85 -5.58
N MET A 128 14.32 -4.07 -5.82
CA MET A 128 12.91 -4.40 -5.59
C MET A 128 12.61 -4.43 -4.08
N ALA A 129 13.49 -5.03 -3.28
CA ALA A 129 13.37 -5.04 -1.82
C ALA A 129 13.37 -3.61 -1.26
N GLY A 130 14.31 -2.77 -1.70
CA GLY A 130 14.41 -1.35 -1.30
C GLY A 130 13.17 -0.55 -1.67
N ASN A 131 12.62 -0.74 -2.88
CA ASN A 131 11.40 -0.07 -3.32
C ASN A 131 10.18 -0.46 -2.47
N LEU A 132 10.04 -1.74 -2.12
CA LEU A 132 8.95 -2.19 -1.24
C LEU A 132 9.10 -1.62 0.18
N LEU A 133 10.32 -1.59 0.72
CA LEU A 133 10.60 -0.97 2.03
C LEU A 133 10.32 0.53 2.03
N TYR A 134 10.79 1.25 1.01
CA TYR A 134 10.48 2.67 0.81
C TYR A 134 8.96 2.90 0.74
N GLY A 135 8.27 2.06 -0.04
CA GLY A 135 6.83 2.07 -0.16
C GLY A 135 6.10 1.91 1.18
N ILE A 136 6.52 0.95 2.01
CA ILE A 136 6.00 0.77 3.37
C ILE A 136 6.24 2.03 4.20
N ALA A 137 7.46 2.56 4.16
CA ALA A 137 7.84 3.74 4.93
C ALA A 137 6.99 4.96 4.59
N ILE A 138 6.76 5.26 3.30
CA ILE A 138 5.91 6.39 2.89
C ILE A 138 4.43 6.14 3.22
N THR A 139 3.95 4.90 3.12
CA THR A 139 2.57 4.54 3.43
C THR A 139 2.25 4.79 4.90
N PHE A 140 3.02 4.17 5.80
CA PHE A 140 2.78 4.31 7.23
C PHE A 140 3.25 5.65 7.76
N GLY A 141 4.34 6.20 7.21
CA GLY A 141 4.83 7.54 7.55
C GLY A 141 3.80 8.62 7.27
N ALA A 142 3.21 8.63 6.06
CA ALA A 142 2.15 9.59 5.73
C ALA A 142 0.91 9.39 6.60
N ARG A 143 0.51 8.15 6.87
CA ARG A 143 -0.66 7.86 7.72
C ARG A 143 -0.48 8.34 9.16
N ILE A 144 0.63 7.94 9.80
CA ILE A 144 0.92 8.29 11.19
C ILE A 144 1.09 9.80 11.34
N PHE A 145 1.85 10.43 10.43
CA PHE A 145 2.08 11.87 10.48
C PHE A 145 0.79 12.67 10.20
N GLY A 146 -0.03 12.21 9.24
CA GLY A 146 -1.33 12.80 8.96
C GLY A 146 -2.27 12.78 10.16
N MET A 147 -2.40 11.63 10.84
CA MET A 147 -3.21 11.50 12.06
C MET A 147 -2.71 12.41 13.18
N TYR A 148 -1.39 12.43 13.42
CA TYR A 148 -0.78 13.30 14.42
C TYR A 148 -1.04 14.79 14.16
N LEU A 149 -0.95 15.24 12.90
CA LEU A 149 -1.29 16.61 12.55
C LEU A 149 -2.79 16.90 12.72
N GLY A 150 -3.65 15.93 12.42
CA GLY A 150 -5.10 16.03 12.58
C GLY A 150 -5.52 16.20 14.03
N GLU A 151 -4.89 15.48 14.98
CA GLU A 151 -5.14 15.63 16.41
C GLU A 151 -4.75 17.00 16.98
N LYS A 152 -3.81 17.69 16.31
CA LYS A 152 -3.24 18.98 16.74
C LYS A 152 -3.77 20.18 15.94
N SER A 153 -4.78 19.99 15.10
CA SER A 153 -5.37 21.02 14.24
C SER A 153 -6.60 21.65 14.87
#